data_AF-A0A958VRE5-F1
#
_entry.id   AF-A0A958VRE5-F1
#
_cell.length_a   1.000
_cell.length_b   1.000
_cell.length_c   1.000
_cell.angle_alpha   90.00
_cell.angle_beta   90.00
_cell.angle_gamma   90.00
#
_symmetry.space_group_name_H-M   'P 1'
#
loop_
_entity.id
_entity.type
_entity.pdbx_description
1 polymer ?
#
loop_
_entity_poly.entity_id
_entity_poly.type
_entity_poly.pdbx_seq_one_letter_code
_entity_poly.pdbx_strand_id
1 'polypeptide(L)'
;LIAATYSSADGTLTALTTSFSIDILDIKKKPEKEQVKTRKRVHIMFSIIMALTILIFKYFIADESVIAKIFQFAGYTYGPLLGLYAFGLFTKLNVKDKAIPFIAILAPIFTYLINYYTIKLFDFDFSFFVLVINGLLTFIGLLLFTQKK
;
A
#
# COMPACT_ATOMS: atom_id res chain seq x y z
N LEU A 1 16.73 6.06 -20.30
CA LEU A 1 15.59 5.23 -19.83
C LEU A 1 16.07 4.04 -18.99
N ILE A 2 16.86 3.11 -19.57
CA ILE A 2 17.32 1.89 -18.89
C ILE A 2 18.04 2.17 -17.56
N ALA A 3 19.00 3.10 -17.54
CA ALA A 3 19.71 3.44 -16.30
C ALA A 3 18.78 3.99 -15.20
N ALA A 4 17.80 4.83 -15.57
CA ALA A 4 16.83 5.39 -14.64
C ALA A 4 15.88 4.31 -14.08
N THR A 5 15.43 3.37 -14.91
CA THR A 5 14.59 2.25 -14.47
C THR A 5 15.35 1.29 -13.57
N TYR A 6 16.63 1.01 -13.86
CA TYR A 6 17.47 0.20 -12.97
C TYR A 6 17.70 0.87 -11.62
N SER A 7 18.00 2.17 -11.61
CA SER A 7 18.18 2.92 -10.37
C SER A 7 16.91 2.97 -9.51
N SER A 8 15.74 3.15 -10.12
CA SER A 8 14.44 3.11 -9.42
C SER A 8 14.13 1.74 -8.83
N ALA A 9 14.38 0.66 -9.60
CA ALA A 9 14.18 -0.71 -9.13
C ALA A 9 15.11 -1.07 -7.97
N ASP A 10 16.39 -0.70 -8.05
CA ASP A 10 17.37 -0.94 -6.98
C ASP A 10 17.02 -0.18 -5.70
N GLY A 11 16.61 1.09 -5.82
CA GLY A 11 16.12 1.88 -4.70
C GLY A 11 14.90 1.25 -4.02
N THR A 12 13.93 0.77 -4.81
CA THR A 12 12.73 0.09 -4.30
C THR A 12 13.08 -1.20 -3.57
N LEU A 13 13.94 -2.04 -4.15
CA LEU A 13 14.38 -3.30 -3.56
C LEU A 13 15.15 -3.07 -2.24
N THR A 14 15.98 -2.05 -2.20
CA THR A 14 16.72 -1.64 -0.99
C THR A 14 15.78 -1.13 0.10
N ALA A 15 14.76 -0.34 -0.25
CA ALA A 15 13.75 0.13 0.68
C ALA A 15 12.94 -1.03 1.28
N LEU A 16 12.52 -2.01 0.45
CA LEU A 16 11.83 -3.21 0.92
C LEU A 16 12.71 -4.06 1.84
N THR A 17 13.97 -4.26 1.46
CA THR A 17 14.94 -5.00 2.26
C THR A 17 15.12 -4.35 3.64
N THR A 18 15.24 -3.03 3.66
CA THR A 18 15.46 -2.25 4.88
C THR A 18 14.24 -2.29 5.78
N SER A 19 13.06 -1.99 5.23
CA SER A 19 11.80 -1.96 5.98
C SER A 19 11.48 -3.34 6.56
N PHE A 20 11.61 -4.41 5.77
CA PHE A 20 11.36 -5.76 6.28
C PHE A 20 12.39 -6.20 7.33
N SER A 21 13.68 -5.89 7.11
CA SER A 21 14.73 -6.28 8.05
C SER A 21 14.60 -5.54 9.39
N ILE A 22 14.29 -4.24 9.36
CA ILE A 22 14.27 -3.40 10.56
C ILE A 22 12.88 -3.41 11.21
N ASP A 23 11.81 -3.18 10.45
CA ASP A 23 10.49 -2.94 11.04
C ASP A 23 9.75 -4.25 11.33
N ILE A 24 9.99 -5.30 10.54
CA ILE A 24 9.33 -6.60 10.70
C ILE A 24 10.21 -7.60 11.47
N LEU A 25 11.47 -7.77 11.08
CA LEU A 25 12.38 -8.73 11.71
C LEU A 25 13.15 -8.18 12.92
N ASP A 26 13.05 -6.86 13.17
CA ASP A 26 13.69 -6.15 14.28
C ASP A 26 15.16 -6.56 14.50
N ILE A 27 15.92 -6.61 13.40
CA ILE A 27 17.30 -7.12 13.43
C ILE A 27 18.23 -6.25 14.29
N LYS A 28 17.84 -5.01 14.62
CA LYS A 28 18.66 -4.10 15.45
C LYS A 28 18.96 -4.68 16.83
N LYS A 29 18.13 -5.61 17.31
CA LYS A 29 18.34 -6.34 18.58
C LYS A 29 19.35 -7.50 18.49
N LYS A 30 19.80 -7.85 17.28
CA LYS A 30 20.70 -9.00 17.02
C LYS A 30 22.17 -8.56 16.92
N PRO A 31 23.14 -9.47 17.14
CA PRO A 31 24.55 -9.19 16.91
C PRO A 31 24.83 -8.71 15.48
N GLU A 32 25.77 -7.79 15.30
CA GLU A 32 26.04 -7.15 14.00
C GLU A 32 26.31 -8.14 12.86
N LYS A 33 27.05 -9.22 13.14
CA LYS A 33 27.31 -10.31 12.18
C LYS A 33 26.02 -10.97 11.67
N GLU A 34 25.05 -11.19 12.55
CA GLU A 34 23.75 -11.77 12.19
C GLU A 34 22.86 -10.77 11.45
N GLN A 35 22.97 -9.49 11.77
CA GLN A 35 22.26 -8.44 11.06
C GLN A 35 22.65 -8.41 9.58
N VAL A 36 23.95 -8.41 9.28
CA VAL A 36 24.46 -8.42 7.90
C VAL A 36 23.99 -9.66 7.16
N LYS A 37 24.08 -10.83 7.79
CA LYS A 37 23.64 -12.11 7.19
C LYS A 37 22.14 -12.10 6.89
N THR A 38 21.34 -11.57 7.81
CA THR A 38 19.87 -11.48 7.66
C THR A 38 19.51 -10.50 6.55
N ARG A 39 20.11 -9.30 6.51
CA ARG A 39 19.88 -8.32 5.43
C ARG A 39 20.19 -8.89 4.05
N LYS A 40 21.32 -9.59 3.89
CA LYS A 40 21.69 -10.25 2.62
C LYS A 40 20.68 -11.32 2.20
N ARG A 41 20.19 -12.13 3.14
CA ARG A 41 19.15 -13.15 2.87
C ARG A 41 17.83 -12.52 2.45
N VAL A 42 17.38 -11.48 3.18
CA VAL A 42 16.16 -10.74 2.87
C VAL A 42 16.27 -10.06 1.50
N HIS A 43 17.41 -9.46 1.18
CA HIS A 43 17.65 -8.83 -0.13
C HIS A 43 17.50 -9.85 -1.26
N ILE A 44 18.21 -10.98 -1.18
CA ILE A 44 18.11 -12.06 -2.19
C ILE A 44 16.68 -12.57 -2.31
N MET A 45 15.99 -12.78 -1.18
CA MET A 45 14.58 -13.19 -1.18
C MET A 45 13.70 -12.20 -1.94
N PHE A 46 13.80 -10.90 -1.66
CA PHE A 46 13.02 -9.90 -2.39
C PHE A 46 13.44 -9.75 -3.85
N SER A 47 14.73 -9.92 -4.18
CA SER A 47 15.17 -9.96 -5.59
C SER A 47 14.47 -11.07 -6.36
N ILE A 48 14.38 -12.27 -5.76
CA ILE A 48 13.69 -13.42 -6.36
C ILE A 48 12.19 -13.13 -6.48
N ILE A 49 11.54 -12.63 -5.42
CA ILE A 49 10.10 -12.29 -5.44
C ILE A 49 9.81 -11.24 -6.52
N MET A 50 10.66 -10.21 -6.65
CA MET A 50 10.52 -9.16 -7.66
C MET A 50 10.64 -9.76 -9.07
N ALA A 51 11.63 -10.61 -9.32
CA ALA A 51 11.79 -11.30 -10.60
C ALA A 51 10.57 -12.18 -10.93
N LEU A 52 10.09 -12.98 -9.97
CA LEU A 52 8.90 -13.81 -10.14
C LEU A 52 7.65 -12.96 -10.42
N THR A 53 7.47 -11.84 -9.73
CA THR A 53 6.36 -10.92 -9.95
C THR A 53 6.39 -10.37 -11.38
N ILE A 54 7.56 -9.93 -11.85
CA ILE A 54 7.73 -9.46 -13.23
C ILE A 54 7.39 -10.57 -14.24
N LEU A 55 7.84 -11.81 -14.00
CA LEU A 55 7.50 -12.95 -14.87
C LEU A 55 5.99 -13.24 -14.86
N ILE A 56 5.34 -13.17 -13.70
CA ILE A 56 3.89 -13.37 -13.58
C ILE A 56 3.13 -12.32 -14.40
N PHE A 57 3.44 -11.03 -14.21
CA PHE A 57 2.77 -9.97 -14.97
C PHE A 57 3.02 -10.08 -16.47
N LYS A 58 4.25 -10.45 -16.87
CA LYS A 58 4.61 -10.61 -18.29
C LYS A 58 3.90 -11.79 -18.96
N TYR A 59 3.83 -12.95 -18.30
CA TYR A 59 3.38 -14.20 -18.94
C TYR A 59 1.94 -14.60 -18.61
N PHE A 60 1.44 -14.29 -17.41
CA PHE A 60 0.13 -14.76 -16.94
C PHE A 60 -0.95 -13.69 -17.00
N ILE A 61 -0.58 -12.43 -16.83
CA ILE A 61 -1.55 -11.33 -16.85
C ILE A 61 -1.70 -10.80 -18.28
N ALA A 62 -0.59 -10.64 -19.02
CA ALA A 62 -0.56 -10.31 -20.45
C ALA A 62 -1.59 -9.26 -20.93
N ASP A 63 -2.00 -8.36 -20.03
CA ASP A 63 -2.94 -7.27 -20.30
C ASP A 63 -2.17 -6.10 -20.90
N GLU A 64 -2.77 -5.39 -21.86
CA GLU A 64 -2.18 -4.21 -22.52
C GLU A 64 -1.83 -3.08 -21.54
N SER A 65 -2.38 -3.09 -20.31
CA SER A 65 -2.11 -2.05 -19.30
C SER A 65 -1.80 -2.60 -17.91
N VAL A 66 -0.65 -3.26 -17.77
CA VAL A 66 -0.02 -3.57 -16.46
C VAL A 66 0.05 -2.31 -15.57
N ILE A 67 0.29 -1.16 -16.19
CA ILE A 67 0.33 0.14 -15.51
C ILE A 67 -1.03 0.46 -14.86
N ALA A 68 -2.14 0.30 -15.57
CA ALA A 68 -3.47 0.56 -15.01
C ALA A 68 -3.78 -0.37 -13.83
N LYS A 69 -3.39 -1.65 -13.91
CA LYS A 69 -3.57 -2.60 -12.79
C LYS A 69 -2.76 -2.17 -11.56
N ILE A 70 -1.49 -1.78 -11.75
CA ILE A 70 -0.65 -1.27 -10.64
C ILE A 70 -1.29 -0.06 -9.98
N PHE A 71 -1.76 0.92 -10.76
CA PHE A 71 -2.43 2.10 -10.23
C PHE A 71 -3.77 1.75 -9.56
N GLN A 72 -4.51 0.79 -10.07
CA GLN A 72 -5.73 0.31 -9.43
C GLN A 72 -5.43 -0.30 -8.05
N PHE A 73 -4.43 -1.17 -7.95
CA PHE A 73 -3.99 -1.74 -6.67
C PHE A 73 -3.51 -0.64 -5.71
N ALA A 74 -2.69 0.30 -6.20
CA ALA A 74 -2.23 1.44 -5.42
C ALA A 74 -3.41 2.29 -4.92
N GLY A 75 -4.46 2.47 -5.73
CA GLY A 75 -5.66 3.19 -5.33
C GLY A 75 -6.37 2.57 -4.12
N TYR A 76 -6.41 1.24 -4.05
CA TYR A 76 -7.03 0.53 -2.93
C TYR A 76 -6.13 0.43 -1.69
N THR A 77 -4.82 0.24 -1.86
CA THR A 77 -3.89 0.05 -0.74
C THR A 77 -3.39 1.36 -0.14
N TYR A 78 -3.18 2.40 -0.96
CA TYR A 78 -2.73 3.71 -0.48
C TYR A 78 -3.89 4.60 -0.03
N GLY A 79 -5.15 4.29 -0.37
CA GLY A 79 -6.32 5.01 0.10
C GLY A 79 -6.37 5.15 1.62
N PRO A 80 -6.29 4.04 2.40
CA PRO A 80 -6.27 4.13 3.85
C PRO A 80 -5.09 4.91 4.41
N LEU A 81 -3.90 4.75 3.82
CA LEU A 81 -2.72 5.51 4.23
C LEU A 81 -2.91 7.01 4.01
N LEU A 82 -3.50 7.40 2.87
CA LEU A 82 -3.84 8.78 2.55
C LEU A 82 -4.83 9.35 3.56
N GLY A 83 -5.88 8.59 3.91
CA GLY A 83 -6.87 9.00 4.90
C GLY A 83 -6.29 9.16 6.31
N LEU A 84 -5.47 8.20 6.75
CA LEU A 84 -4.76 8.26 8.04
C LEU A 84 -3.81 9.46 8.11
N TYR A 85 -3.03 9.68 7.06
CA TYR A 85 -2.07 10.78 7.01
C TYR A 85 -2.76 12.14 6.96
N ALA A 86 -3.80 12.29 6.13
CA ALA A 86 -4.62 13.50 6.08
C ALA A 86 -5.29 13.77 7.44
N PHE A 87 -5.82 12.75 8.11
CA PHE A 87 -6.42 12.89 9.43
C PHE A 87 -5.41 13.40 10.46
N GLY A 88 -4.21 12.82 10.50
CA GLY A 88 -3.15 13.24 11.42
C GLY A 88 -2.61 14.65 11.14
N LEU A 89 -2.62 15.09 9.88
CA LEU A 89 -2.18 16.45 9.51
C LEU A 89 -3.23 17.53 9.79
N PHE A 90 -4.50 17.26 9.48
CA PHE A 90 -5.57 18.28 9.52
C PHE A 90 -6.40 18.26 10.81
N THR A 91 -6.26 17.24 11.65
CA THR A 91 -7.00 17.14 12.92
C THR A 91 -6.08 16.90 14.11
N LYS A 92 -6.52 17.31 15.30
CA LYS A 92 -5.84 17.04 16.58
C LYS A 92 -6.59 16.01 17.43
N LEU A 93 -7.54 15.31 16.82
CA LEU A 93 -8.43 14.38 17.51
C LEU A 93 -7.73 13.03 17.69
N ASN A 94 -7.91 12.40 18.83
CA ASN A 94 -7.42 11.05 19.06
C ASN A 94 -8.46 10.04 18.56
N VAL A 95 -8.01 9.04 17.83
CA VAL A 95 -8.86 7.94 17.35
C VAL A 95 -8.66 6.73 18.27
N LYS A 96 -9.69 5.89 18.41
CA LYS A 96 -9.54 4.60 19.08
C LYS A 96 -8.52 3.74 18.30
N ASP A 97 -7.36 3.44 18.88
CA ASP A 97 -6.31 2.64 18.22
C ASP A 97 -6.83 1.32 17.65
N LYS A 98 -7.71 0.64 18.40
CA LYS A 98 -8.31 -0.62 17.97
C LYS A 98 -9.24 -0.48 16.76
N ALA A 99 -9.78 0.71 16.48
CA ALA A 99 -10.67 0.94 15.33
C ALA A 99 -9.90 1.14 14.03
N ILE A 100 -8.64 1.61 14.08
CA ILE A 100 -7.84 1.97 12.90
C ILE A 100 -7.72 0.80 11.90
N PRO A 101 -7.34 -0.43 12.31
CA PRO A 101 -7.23 -1.54 11.37
C PRO A 101 -8.56 -1.92 10.71
N PHE A 102 -9.67 -1.84 11.45
CA PHE A 102 -10.99 -2.13 10.89
C PHE A 102 -11.39 -1.09 9.85
N ILE A 103 -11.17 0.20 10.13
CA ILE A 103 -11.46 1.29 9.19
C ILE A 103 -10.62 1.12 7.93
N ALA A 104 -9.32 0.80 8.07
CA ALA A 104 -8.40 0.63 6.95
C ALA A 104 -8.75 -0.56 6.03
N ILE A 105 -9.47 -1.57 6.53
CA ILE A 105 -9.97 -2.69 5.74
C ILE A 105 -11.35 -2.38 5.15
N LEU A 106 -12.24 -1.77 5.93
CA LEU A 106 -13.61 -1.47 5.51
C LEU A 106 -13.65 -0.39 4.42
N ALA A 107 -12.78 0.62 4.47
CA ALA A 107 -12.78 1.71 3.48
C ALA A 107 -12.51 1.23 2.04
N PRO A 108 -11.50 0.37 1.75
CA PRO A 108 -11.34 -0.24 0.43
C PRO A 108 -12.55 -1.07 -0.01
N ILE A 109 -13.17 -1.84 0.90
CA ILE A 109 -14.34 -2.66 0.60
C ILE A 109 -15.52 -1.78 0.19
N PHE A 110 -15.82 -0.74 0.98
CA PHE A 110 -16.88 0.20 0.64
C PHE A 110 -16.57 0.97 -0.65
N THR A 111 -15.32 1.36 -0.87
CA THR A 111 -14.92 2.00 -2.12
C THR A 111 -15.18 1.09 -3.33
N TYR A 112 -14.83 -0.19 -3.21
CA TYR A 112 -15.10 -1.17 -4.27
C TYR A 112 -16.60 -1.31 -4.55
N LEU A 113 -17.43 -1.41 -3.50
CA LEU A 113 -18.88 -1.47 -3.64
C LEU A 113 -19.45 -0.20 -4.30
N ILE A 114 -18.99 0.98 -3.87
CA ILE A 114 -19.39 2.26 -4.47
C ILE A 114 -19.05 2.28 -5.95
N ASN A 115 -17.81 1.90 -6.33
CA ASN A 115 -17.43 1.88 -7.74
C ASN A 115 -18.29 0.88 -8.53
N TYR A 116 -18.51 -0.32 -7.99
CA TYR A 116 -19.33 -1.35 -8.62
C TYR A 116 -20.78 -0.89 -8.88
N TYR A 117 -21.44 -0.30 -7.88
CA TYR A 117 -22.80 0.20 -8.04
C TYR A 117 -22.86 1.43 -8.96
N THR A 118 -21.84 2.28 -8.94
CA THR A 118 -21.82 3.49 -9.77
C THR A 118 -21.67 3.14 -11.24
N ILE A 119 -20.82 2.16 -11.58
CA ILE A 119 -20.74 1.61 -12.93
C ILE A 119 -22.09 1.02 -13.35
N LYS A 120 -22.71 0.22 -12.46
CA LYS A 120 -23.95 -0.48 -12.80
C LYS A 120 -25.17 0.43 -12.97
N LEU A 121 -25.28 1.48 -12.16
CA LEU A 121 -26.47 2.35 -12.11
C LEU A 121 -26.32 3.63 -12.94
N PHE A 122 -25.10 4.15 -13.05
CA PHE A 122 -24.81 5.45 -13.66
C PHE A 122 -23.83 5.37 -14.83
N ASP A 123 -23.36 4.17 -15.19
CA ASP A 123 -22.33 3.95 -16.22
C ASP A 123 -21.07 4.79 -16.01
N PHE A 124 -20.72 5.03 -14.74
CA PHE A 124 -19.60 5.87 -14.34
C PHE A 124 -18.58 5.08 -13.54
N ASP A 125 -17.35 5.00 -14.05
CA ASP A 125 -16.22 4.36 -13.39
C ASP A 125 -15.29 5.40 -12.76
N PHE A 126 -15.08 5.31 -11.45
CA PHE A 126 -14.15 6.18 -10.74
C PHE A 126 -12.69 5.97 -11.19
N SER A 127 -12.34 4.83 -11.77
CA SER A 127 -10.97 4.55 -12.25
C SER A 127 -9.92 4.89 -11.17
N PHE A 128 -9.01 5.84 -11.43
CA PHE A 128 -7.98 6.26 -10.47
C PHE A 128 -8.52 7.07 -9.27
N PHE A 129 -9.72 7.66 -9.37
CA PHE A 129 -10.35 8.39 -8.26
C PHE A 129 -10.78 7.50 -7.10
N VAL A 130 -10.77 6.18 -7.29
CA VAL A 130 -10.90 5.19 -6.19
C VAL A 130 -9.94 5.52 -5.04
N LEU A 131 -8.73 6.00 -5.32
CA LEU A 131 -7.78 6.42 -4.29
C LEU A 131 -8.35 7.51 -3.37
N VAL A 132 -8.96 8.54 -3.97
CA VAL A 132 -9.50 9.70 -3.25
C VAL A 132 -10.72 9.29 -2.45
N ILE A 133 -11.62 8.48 -3.02
CA ILE A 133 -12.80 7.96 -2.30
C ILE A 133 -12.37 7.13 -1.11
N ASN A 134 -11.43 6.22 -1.30
CA ASN A 134 -10.93 5.36 -0.24
C ASN A 134 -10.27 6.15 0.88
N GLY A 135 -9.47 7.16 0.52
CA GLY A 135 -8.90 8.11 1.49
C GLY A 135 -9.96 8.90 2.25
N LEU A 136 -11.00 9.38 1.55
CA LEU A 136 -12.09 10.12 2.16
C LEU A 136 -12.92 9.23 3.12
N LEU A 137 -13.27 8.01 2.71
CA LEU A 137 -13.98 7.06 3.57
C LEU A 137 -13.16 6.70 4.80
N THR A 138 -11.85 6.53 4.64
CA THR A 138 -10.95 6.29 5.79
C THR A 138 -10.97 7.49 6.73
N PHE A 139 -10.83 8.72 6.21
CA PHE A 139 -10.86 9.94 7.01
C PHE A 139 -12.19 10.11 7.77
N ILE A 140 -13.32 9.87 7.10
CA ILE A 140 -14.66 9.91 7.73
C ILE A 140 -14.79 8.81 8.79
N GLY A 141 -14.32 7.60 8.50
CA GLY A 141 -14.28 6.52 9.48
C GLY A 141 -13.50 6.91 10.73
N LEU A 142 -12.32 7.52 10.58
CA LEU A 142 -11.52 7.99 11.70
C LEU A 142 -12.26 9.07 12.52
N LEU A 143 -12.93 10.02 11.86
CA LEU A 143 -13.75 11.04 12.52
C LEU A 143 -14.86 10.43 13.39
N LEU A 144 -15.56 9.42 12.88
CA LEU A 144 -16.65 8.75 13.61
C LEU A 144 -16.16 7.98 14.84
N PHE A 145 -14.94 7.44 14.80
CA PHE A 145 -14.32 6.69 15.88
C PHE A 145 -13.36 7.53 16.73
N THR A 146 -13.50 8.85 16.70
CA THR A 146 -12.77 9.75 17.61
C THR A 146 -13.16 9.50 19.06
N GLN A 147 -12.17 9.51 19.94
CA GLN A 147 -12.40 9.56 21.38
C GLN A 147 -12.53 11.03 21.78
N LYS A 148 -13.62 11.37 22.45
CA LYS A 148 -13.63 12.60 23.26
C LYS A 148 -12.67 12.36 24.43
N LYS A 149 -11.71 13.27 24.60
CA LYS A 149 -10.99 13.40 25.87
C LYS A 149 -11.96 13.68 27.00
#